data_AF-A0A835L445-F1
#
_entry.id   AF-A0A835L445-F1
#
_cell.length_a   1.000
_cell.length_b   1.000
_cell.length_c   1.000
_cell.angle_alpha   90.00
_cell.angle_beta   90.00
_cell.angle_gamma   90.00
#
_symmetry.space_group_name_H-M   'P 1'
#
loop_
_entity.id
_entity.type
_entity.pdbx_description
1 polymer ?
#
loop_
_entity_poly.entity_id
_entity_poly.type
_entity_poly.pdbx_seq_one_letter_code
_entity_poly.pdbx_strand_id
1 'polypeptide(L)'
;MEQRIVLMDKVQCQVDQLQERIDQLEEGSNRNEQWLRMNNIELKGVPQSNNENLIDIVAKIGARINYPVSKNLINFISRVPSQQKEHFKPIIVGFCNRYIKEDFIAAARYELKTSPLT
;
A
#
# COMPACT_ATOMS: atom_id res chain seq x y z
N MET A 1 -31.71 -30.41 33.35
CA MET A 1 -30.72 -29.32 33.56
C MET A 1 -29.41 -29.67 32.85
N GLU A 2 -28.89 -30.89 33.04
CA GLU A 2 -27.67 -31.40 32.37
C GLU A 2 -27.68 -31.33 30.83
N GLN A 3 -28.77 -31.70 30.16
CA GLN A 3 -28.85 -31.62 28.69
C GLN A 3 -28.67 -30.19 28.14
N ARG A 4 -29.12 -29.18 28.89
CA ARG A 4 -28.93 -27.77 28.51
C ARG A 4 -27.48 -27.34 28.69
N ILE A 5 -26.78 -27.87 29.70
CA ILE A 5 -25.36 -27.59 29.95
C ILE A 5 -24.52 -28.19 28.82
N VAL A 6 -24.75 -29.46 28.47
CA VAL A 6 -24.06 -30.12 27.35
C VAL A 6 -24.30 -29.41 26.02
N LEU A 7 -25.53 -28.94 25.78
CA LEU A 7 -25.83 -28.14 24.59
C LEU A 7 -25.08 -26.80 24.61
N MET A 8 -25.02 -26.14 25.76
CA MET A 8 -24.32 -24.86 25.91
C MET A 8 -22.81 -25.01 25.68
N ASP A 9 -22.19 -26.07 26.19
CA ASP A 9 -20.78 -26.38 25.96
C ASP A 9 -20.49 -26.66 24.48
N LYS A 10 -21.39 -27.39 23.81
CA LYS A 10 -21.28 -27.65 22.37
C LYS A 10 -21.39 -26.37 21.55
N VAL A 11 -22.32 -25.49 21.91
CA VAL A 11 -22.48 -24.18 21.26
C VAL A 11 -21.25 -23.32 21.51
N GLN A 12 -20.73 -23.27 22.73
CA GLN A 12 -19.50 -22.51 23.04
C GLN A 12 -18.32 -23.01 22.20
N CYS A 13 -18.12 -24.32 22.14
CA CYS A 13 -17.06 -24.92 21.32
C CYS A 13 -17.22 -24.58 19.83
N GLN A 14 -18.46 -24.55 19.31
CA GLN A 14 -18.73 -24.13 17.93
C GLN A 14 -18.43 -22.64 17.72
N VAL A 15 -18.76 -21.77 18.68
CA VAL A 15 -18.44 -20.34 18.63
C VAL A 15 -16.93 -20.13 18.58
N ASP A 16 -16.18 -20.83 19.44
CA ASP A 16 -14.72 -20.72 19.48
C ASP A 16 -14.08 -21.17 18.16
N GLN A 17 -14.55 -22.29 17.59
CA GLN A 17 -14.08 -22.78 16.28
C GLN A 17 -14.42 -21.83 15.13
N LEU A 18 -15.58 -21.18 15.17
CA LEU A 18 -15.97 -20.20 14.15
C LEU A 18 -15.13 -18.93 14.27
N GLN A 19 -14.87 -18.47 15.50
CA GLN A 19 -14.01 -17.32 15.75
C GLN A 19 -12.60 -17.57 15.22
N GLU A 20 -12.01 -18.72 15.53
CA GLU A 20 -10.68 -19.10 15.03
C GLU A 20 -10.62 -19.10 13.49
N ARG A 21 -11.67 -19.62 12.84
CA ARG A 21 -11.75 -19.59 11.37
C ARG A 21 -11.89 -18.18 10.81
N ILE A 22 -12.64 -17.30 11.47
CA ILE A 22 -12.75 -15.90 11.07
C ILE A 22 -11.37 -15.24 11.16
N ASP A 23 -10.67 -15.42 12.27
CA ASP A 23 -9.34 -14.84 12.50
C ASP A 23 -8.36 -15.32 11.41
N GLN A 24 -8.35 -16.62 11.10
CA GLN A 24 -7.51 -17.18 10.03
C GLN A 24 -7.85 -16.60 8.64
N LEU A 25 -9.13 -16.40 8.35
CA LEU A 25 -9.57 -15.79 7.08
C LEU A 25 -9.17 -14.32 6.99
N GLU A 26 -9.31 -13.57 8.08
CA GLU A 26 -8.89 -12.17 8.14
C GLU A 26 -7.38 -12.03 7.97
N GLU A 27 -6.59 -12.86 8.65
CA GLU A 27 -5.14 -12.91 8.48
C GLU A 27 -4.73 -13.25 7.05
N GLY A 28 -5.39 -14.25 6.45
CA GLY A 28 -5.17 -14.64 5.06
C GLY A 28 -5.50 -13.51 4.08
N SER A 29 -6.63 -12.83 4.29
CA SER A 29 -7.06 -11.69 3.48
C SER A 29 -6.05 -10.54 3.58
N ASN A 30 -5.67 -10.15 4.80
CA ASN A 30 -4.68 -9.10 5.00
C ASN A 30 -3.34 -9.44 4.33
N ARG A 31 -2.85 -10.68 4.47
CA ARG A 31 -1.61 -11.12 3.82
C ARG A 31 -1.67 -10.99 2.31
N ASN A 32 -2.78 -11.43 1.70
CA ASN A 32 -2.98 -11.33 0.26
C ASN A 32 -3.04 -9.88 -0.20
N GLU A 33 -3.73 -9.02 0.54
CA GLU A 33 -3.78 -7.59 0.24
C GLU A 33 -2.40 -6.93 0.32
N GLN A 34 -1.60 -7.25 1.34
CA GLN A 34 -0.22 -6.75 1.43
C GLN A 34 0.62 -7.23 0.26
N TRP A 35 0.43 -8.49 -0.17
CA TRP A 35 1.11 -9.05 -1.33
C TRP A 35 0.76 -8.31 -2.62
N LEU A 36 -0.53 -8.01 -2.84
CA LEU A 36 -1.00 -7.24 -3.99
C LEU A 36 -0.43 -5.82 -4.03
N ARG A 37 -0.10 -5.24 -2.87
CA ARG A 37 0.49 -3.89 -2.73
C ARG A 37 2.01 -3.90 -2.64
N MET A 38 2.66 -5.05 -2.71
CA MET A 38 4.10 -5.19 -2.45
C MET A 38 4.98 -4.35 -3.39
N ASN A 39 4.54 -4.16 -4.63
CA ASN A 39 5.26 -3.38 -5.65
C ASN A 39 4.82 -1.92 -5.73
N ASN A 40 3.93 -1.49 -4.84
CA ASN A 40 3.39 -0.14 -4.85
C ASN A 40 4.26 0.78 -3.99
N ILE A 41 4.37 2.04 -4.43
CA ILE A 41 4.83 3.15 -3.61
C ILE A 41 3.72 4.19 -3.49
N GLU A 42 3.74 4.92 -2.38
CA GLU A 42 2.84 6.03 -2.13
C GLU A 42 3.65 7.33 -2.09
N LEU A 43 3.27 8.29 -2.95
CA LEU A 43 3.82 9.63 -2.98
C LEU A 43 2.84 10.59 -2.32
N LYS A 44 3.26 11.18 -1.19
CA LYS A 44 2.48 12.14 -0.40
C LYS A 44 2.97 13.55 -0.65
N GLY A 45 2.08 14.53 -0.44
CA GLY A 45 2.44 15.95 -0.47
C GLY A 45 2.65 16.54 -1.87
N VAL A 46 2.34 15.80 -2.94
CA VAL A 46 2.42 16.31 -4.32
C VAL A 46 1.19 17.18 -4.61
N PRO A 47 1.33 18.49 -4.88
CA PRO A 47 0.20 19.36 -5.22
C PRO A 47 -0.62 18.81 -6.38
N GLN A 48 -1.93 19.05 -6.37
CA GLN A 48 -2.83 18.63 -7.44
C GLN A 48 -3.01 19.76 -8.45
N SER A 49 -2.96 19.44 -9.74
CA SER A 49 -3.22 20.41 -10.81
C SER A 49 -4.25 19.84 -11.80
N ASN A 50 -5.00 20.73 -12.44
CA ASN A 50 -5.89 20.34 -13.53
C ASN A 50 -5.02 19.82 -14.70
N ASN A 51 -5.37 18.66 -15.25
CA ASN A 51 -4.63 17.98 -16.33
C ASN A 51 -3.18 17.59 -15.95
N GLU A 52 -2.96 17.13 -14.72
CA GLU A 52 -1.65 16.62 -14.32
C GLU A 52 -1.24 15.34 -15.08
N ASN A 53 0.04 15.26 -15.45
CA ASN A 53 0.64 14.03 -15.94
C ASN A 53 1.41 13.34 -14.81
N LEU A 54 0.80 12.32 -14.21
CA LEU A 54 1.39 11.57 -13.10
C LEU A 54 2.70 10.87 -13.48
N ILE A 55 2.85 10.45 -14.74
CA ILE A 55 4.08 9.82 -15.24
C ILE A 55 5.22 10.83 -15.23
N ASP A 56 4.96 12.06 -15.68
CA ASP A 56 5.97 13.12 -15.69
C ASP A 56 6.38 13.52 -14.26
N ILE A 57 5.43 13.52 -13.31
CA ILE A 57 5.72 13.75 -11.89
C ILE A 57 6.69 12.69 -11.36
N VAL A 58 6.41 11.40 -11.61
CA VAL A 58 7.29 10.30 -11.17
C VAL A 58 8.64 10.37 -11.87
N ALA A 59 8.68 10.71 -13.16
CA ALA A 59 9.94 10.89 -13.88
C ALA A 59 10.79 12.02 -13.30
N LYS A 60 10.18 13.16 -12.94
CA LYS A 60 10.86 14.28 -12.28
C LYS A 60 11.40 13.90 -10.90
N ILE A 61 10.62 13.17 -10.10
CA ILE A 61 11.07 12.66 -8.79
C ILE A 61 12.24 11.69 -8.99
N GLY A 62 12.11 10.75 -9.93
CA GLY A 62 13.18 9.81 -10.29
C GLY A 62 14.48 10.51 -10.67
N ALA A 63 14.40 11.54 -11.53
CA ALA A 63 15.56 12.36 -11.88
C ALA A 63 16.18 13.06 -10.65
N ARG A 64 15.34 13.58 -9.73
CA ARG A 64 15.80 14.26 -8.51
C ARG A 64 16.54 13.33 -7.55
N ILE A 65 16.17 12.06 -7.48
CA ILE A 65 16.81 11.05 -6.61
C ILE A 65 17.89 10.24 -7.33
N ASN A 66 18.30 10.68 -8.53
CA ASN A 66 19.28 10.00 -9.38
C ASN A 66 18.90 8.55 -9.76
N TYR A 67 17.60 8.28 -9.90
CA TYR A 67 17.03 7.01 -10.35
C TYR A 67 15.95 7.26 -11.40
N PRO A 68 16.32 7.45 -12.69
CA PRO A 68 15.37 7.80 -13.74
C PRO A 68 14.35 6.67 -13.99
N VAL A 69 13.07 6.99 -13.86
CA VAL A 69 11.98 6.04 -14.06
C VAL A 69 11.35 6.25 -15.44
N SER A 70 11.42 5.22 -16.28
CA SER A 70 10.70 5.19 -17.56
C SER A 70 9.29 4.64 -17.39
N LYS A 71 8.36 5.06 -18.26
CA LYS A 71 6.96 4.58 -18.26
C LYS A 71 6.84 3.05 -18.30
N ASN A 72 7.76 2.36 -18.98
CA ASN A 72 7.76 0.90 -19.11
C ASN A 72 7.98 0.16 -17.78
N LEU A 73 8.50 0.85 -16.76
CA LEU A 73 8.72 0.30 -15.42
C LEU A 73 7.47 0.41 -14.53
N ILE A 74 6.47 1.19 -14.96
CA ILE A 74 5.23 1.46 -14.24
C ILE A 74 4.13 0.56 -14.78
N ASN A 75 3.55 -0.26 -13.90
CA ASN A 75 2.38 -1.08 -14.21
C ASN A 75 1.10 -0.24 -14.18
N PHE A 76 0.91 0.55 -13.12
CA PHE A 76 -0.20 1.49 -13.03
C PHE A 76 0.17 2.71 -12.18
N ILE A 77 -0.56 3.81 -12.39
CA ILE A 77 -0.41 5.02 -11.61
C ILE A 77 -1.76 5.72 -11.44
N SER A 78 -2.09 6.11 -10.23
CA SER A 78 -3.36 6.79 -9.93
C SER A 78 -3.29 7.62 -8.66
N ARG A 79 -4.16 8.62 -8.55
CA ARG A 79 -4.44 9.31 -7.28
C ARG A 79 -5.43 8.47 -6.46
N VAL A 80 -5.20 8.35 -5.16
CA VAL A 80 -6.15 7.66 -4.26
C VAL A 80 -7.27 8.62 -3.89
N PRO A 81 -8.54 8.21 -3.98
CA PRO A 81 -9.65 8.97 -3.44
C PRO A 81 -9.46 9.13 -1.93
N SER A 82 -9.35 10.38 -1.45
CA SER A 82 -9.38 10.70 -0.03
C SER A 82 -10.70 11.39 0.31
N GLN A 83 -11.27 11.04 1.46
CA GLN A 83 -12.45 11.72 2.00
C GLN A 83 -12.10 13.13 2.50
N GLN A 84 -10.84 13.37 2.86
CA GLN A 84 -10.35 14.66 3.34
C GLN A 84 -10.04 15.57 2.14
N LYS A 85 -10.84 16.62 1.98
CA LYS A 85 -10.72 17.58 0.86
C LYS A 85 -9.52 18.53 1.00
N GLU A 86 -9.02 18.75 2.22
CA GLU A 86 -7.94 19.70 2.50
C GLU A 86 -6.54 19.16 2.16
N HIS A 87 -6.37 17.85 2.01
CA HIS A 87 -5.09 17.25 1.73
C HIS A 87 -4.93 16.90 0.26
N PHE A 88 -3.72 17.12 -0.28
CA PHE A 88 -3.37 16.61 -1.59
C PHE A 88 -3.51 15.09 -1.62
N LYS A 89 -4.38 14.59 -2.50
CA LYS A 89 -4.63 13.15 -2.67
C LYS A 89 -3.32 12.44 -2.99
N PRO A 90 -2.92 11.37 -2.30
CA PRO A 90 -1.64 10.72 -2.57
C PRO A 90 -1.66 10.04 -3.95
N ILE A 91 -0.48 9.92 -4.56
CA ILE A 91 -0.29 9.18 -5.81
C ILE A 91 0.22 7.78 -5.45
N ILE A 92 -0.45 6.75 -5.96
CA ILE A 92 0.04 5.38 -5.90
C ILE A 92 0.66 5.03 -7.24
N VAL A 93 1.88 4.53 -7.19
CA VAL A 93 2.60 4.01 -8.35
C VAL A 93 2.85 2.53 -8.11
N GLY A 94 2.28 1.67 -8.96
CA GLY A 94 2.59 0.25 -8.98
C GLY A 94 3.70 -0.02 -9.98
N PHE A 95 4.84 -0.53 -9.55
CA PHE A 95 5.93 -0.93 -10.45
C PHE A 95 5.71 -2.33 -11.01
N CYS A 96 6.32 -2.61 -12.17
CA CYS A 96 6.26 -3.92 -12.81
C CYS A 96 6.88 -5.05 -11.96
N ASN A 97 7.86 -4.72 -11.12
CA ASN A 97 8.48 -5.68 -10.21
C ASN A 97 8.91 -5.03 -8.88
N ARG A 98 9.19 -5.88 -7.89
CA ARG A 98 9.60 -5.46 -6.55
C ARG A 98 10.98 -4.78 -6.54
N TYR A 99 11.91 -5.24 -7.36
CA TYR A 99 13.28 -4.71 -7.37
C TYR A 99 13.31 -3.22 -7.74
N ILE A 100 12.56 -2.83 -8.78
CA ILE A 100 12.43 -1.42 -9.18
C ILE A 100 11.90 -0.56 -8.03
N LYS A 101 10.91 -1.08 -7.29
CA LYS A 101 10.34 -0.39 -6.13
C LYS A 101 11.37 -0.21 -5.02
N GLU A 102 12.09 -1.27 -4.66
CA GLU A 102 13.12 -1.22 -3.59
C GLU A 102 14.28 -0.30 -3.98
N ASP A 103 14.75 -0.36 -5.23
CA ASP A 103 15.82 0.50 -5.74
C ASP A 103 15.40 1.98 -5.75
N PHE A 104 14.17 2.26 -6.19
CA PHE A 104 13.60 3.61 -6.13
C PHE A 104 13.55 4.15 -4.68
N ILE A 105 13.10 3.33 -3.73
CA ILE A 105 13.03 3.72 -2.31
C ILE A 105 14.43 3.89 -1.71
N ALA A 106 15.37 3.02 -2.07
CA ALA A 106 16.77 3.12 -1.63
C ALA A 106 17.41 4.41 -2.14
N ALA A 107 17.21 4.75 -3.41
CA ALA A 107 17.67 6.01 -4.01
C ALA A 107 17.05 7.23 -3.31
N ALA A 108 15.74 7.21 -3.05
CA ALA A 108 15.07 8.29 -2.34
C ALA A 108 15.59 8.49 -0.90
N ARG A 109 15.83 7.39 -0.18
CA ARG A 109 16.40 7.41 1.18
C ARG A 109 17.85 7.89 1.19
N TYR A 110 18.62 7.51 0.17
CA TYR A 110 19.99 7.98 0.00
C TYR A 110 20.02 9.50 -0.22
N GLU A 111 19.20 9.98 -1.16
CA GLU A 111 19.11 11.40 -1.49
C GLU A 111 18.69 12.26 -0.28
N LEU A 112 17.72 11.78 0.52
CA LEU A 112 17.29 12.46 1.74
C LEU A 112 18.42 12.59 2.78
N LYS A 113 19.34 11.62 2.84
CA LYS A 113 20.49 11.66 3.75
C LYS A 113 21.60 12.59 3.26
N THR A 114 21.80 12.67 1.95
CA THR A 114 22.88 13.45 1.33
C THR A 114 22.52 14.92 1.13
N SER A 115 21.23 15.21 0.93
CA SER A 115 20.71 16.57 0.74
C SER A 115 19.82 16.94 1.93
N PRO A 116 20.33 17.63 2.97
CA PRO A 116 19.47 18.13 4.03
C PRO A 116 18.43 19.07 3.43
N LEU A 117 17.17 18.91 3.85
CA LEU A 117 16.05 19.79 3.47
C LEU A 117 16.46 21.23 3.76
N THR A 118 16.76 21.98 2.70
CA THR A 118 17.11 23.41 2.75
C THR A 118 15.87 24.22 2.44
#